data_AF-A0AAD8T9W6-F1
#
_entry.id   AF-A0AAD8T9W6-F1
#
_cell.length_a   1.000
_cell.length_b   1.000
_cell.length_c   1.000
_cell.angle_alpha   90.00
_cell.angle_beta   90.00
_cell.angle_gamma   90.00
#
_symmetry.space_group_name_H-M   'P 1'
#
loop_
_entity.id
_entity.type
_entity.pdbx_description
1 polymer ?
#
loop_
_entity_poly.entity_id
_entity_poly.type
_entity_poly.pdbx_seq_one_letter_code
_entity_poly.pdbx_strand_id
1 'polypeptide(L)'
;MASAKLAGRIQHALESSSNPPPPSVQKYVMKECKKYNLVWVGKNKVALLEPDEVEYLLGFPRDHTRGVSKTVRYKSLGNSFQVDSVAWHLSVLKDMFPNGINVLSLFTGIGGGEVALHRLGIRMRTVISVEISEANRRILRAWWDQTQTGMLIEIADVQSVTDDMISSFIDRFGGFDLVIGGSPCNNLTGSNRYHRDGLEGKHSALFFDYFRILGAVKSAMRRRM
;
A
#
# COMPACT_ATOMS: atom_id res chain seq x y z
N MET A 1 -9.05 -0.72 15.39
CA MET A 1 -9.48 -2.09 15.02
C MET A 1 -10.67 -2.48 15.90
N ALA A 2 -11.64 -3.24 15.36
CA ALA A 2 -12.64 -3.88 16.21
C ALA A 2 -11.95 -4.83 17.19
N SER A 3 -12.41 -4.86 18.44
CA SER A 3 -11.84 -5.76 19.46
C SER A 3 -12.66 -7.04 19.56
N ALA A 4 -12.08 -8.10 20.15
CA ALA A 4 -12.80 -9.32 20.52
C ALA A 4 -14.08 -9.01 21.34
N LYS A 5 -14.07 -7.91 22.10
CA LYS A 5 -15.21 -7.40 22.85
C LYS A 5 -16.38 -6.97 21.94
N LEU A 6 -16.13 -6.43 20.76
CA LEU A 6 -17.19 -6.08 19.79
C LEU A 6 -17.83 -7.34 19.20
N ALA A 7 -17.03 -8.32 18.80
CA ALA A 7 -17.53 -9.60 18.28
C ALA A 7 -18.41 -10.30 19.33
N GLY A 8 -17.97 -10.35 20.59
CA GLY A 8 -18.75 -10.91 21.69
C GLY A 8 -20.07 -10.17 21.93
N ARG A 9 -20.09 -8.83 21.82
CA ARG A 9 -21.33 -8.04 21.90
C ARG A 9 -22.32 -8.35 20.77
N ILE A 10 -21.83 -8.45 19.53
CA ILE A 10 -22.66 -8.80 18.37
C ILE A 10 -23.25 -10.19 18.55
N GLN A 11 -22.42 -11.15 18.97
CA GLN A 11 -22.86 -12.52 19.24
C GLN A 11 -23.96 -12.55 20.30
N HIS A 12 -23.74 -11.90 21.45
CA HIS A 12 -24.73 -11.85 22.52
C HIS A 12 -26.05 -11.19 22.08
N ALA A 13 -25.98 -10.11 21.30
CA ALA A 13 -27.16 -9.44 20.78
C ALA A 13 -28.00 -10.34 19.85
N LEU A 14 -27.34 -11.16 19.02
CA LEU A 14 -27.99 -12.10 18.11
C LEU A 14 -28.55 -13.32 18.85
N GLU A 15 -27.82 -13.86 19.82
CA GLU A 15 -28.25 -14.99 20.65
C GLU A 15 -29.46 -14.64 21.52
N SER A 16 -29.56 -13.38 21.97
CA SER A 16 -30.65 -12.89 22.81
C SER A 16 -31.86 -12.40 21.99
N SER A 17 -31.83 -12.54 20.67
CA SER A 17 -32.89 -12.06 19.77
C SER A 17 -33.83 -13.17 19.30
N SER A 18 -35.04 -12.78 18.91
CA SER A 18 -35.94 -13.65 18.14
C SER A 18 -35.31 -14.08 16.81
N ASN A 19 -35.89 -15.09 16.16
CA ASN A 19 -35.52 -15.47 14.80
C ASN A 19 -36.71 -15.23 13.85
N PRO A 20 -36.65 -14.23 12.94
CA PRO A 20 -35.52 -13.33 12.70
C PRO A 20 -35.31 -12.28 13.81
N PRO A 21 -34.09 -11.71 13.96
CA PRO A 21 -33.83 -10.66 14.93
C PRO A 21 -34.65 -9.39 14.65
N PRO A 22 -34.99 -8.59 15.66
CA PRO A 22 -35.71 -7.33 15.46
C PRO A 22 -34.95 -6.36 14.55
N PRO A 23 -35.64 -5.47 13.79
CA PRO A 23 -34.99 -4.54 12.86
C PRO A 23 -33.91 -3.64 13.50
N SER A 24 -34.07 -3.29 14.79
CA SER A 24 -33.08 -2.52 15.55
C SER A 24 -31.75 -3.27 15.72
N VAL A 25 -31.82 -4.56 16.04
CA VAL A 25 -30.66 -5.44 16.18
C VAL A 25 -30.00 -5.66 14.81
N GLN A 26 -30.79 -5.93 13.77
CA GLN A 26 -30.26 -6.06 12.41
C GLN A 26 -29.49 -4.78 11.99
N LYS A 27 -30.07 -3.60 12.19
CA LYS A 27 -29.43 -2.32 11.88
C LYS A 27 -28.14 -2.11 12.66
N TYR A 28 -28.12 -2.47 13.95
CA TYR A 28 -26.92 -2.41 14.79
C TYR A 28 -25.81 -3.32 14.25
N VAL A 29 -26.11 -4.61 14.04
CA VAL A 29 -25.13 -5.59 13.57
C VAL A 29 -24.59 -5.21 12.20
N MET A 30 -25.47 -4.84 11.26
CA MET A 30 -25.06 -4.42 9.92
C MET A 30 -24.20 -3.15 9.93
N LYS A 31 -24.51 -2.18 10.81
CA LYS A 31 -23.70 -0.97 10.98
C LYS A 31 -22.29 -1.31 11.45
N GLU A 32 -22.15 -2.15 12.47
CA GLU A 32 -20.84 -2.53 13.00
C GLU A 32 -20.05 -3.40 12.01
N CYS A 33 -20.71 -4.33 11.31
CA CYS A 33 -20.05 -5.16 10.29
C CYS A 33 -19.50 -4.31 9.16
N LYS A 34 -20.29 -3.38 8.61
CA LYS A 34 -19.83 -2.46 7.55
C LYS A 34 -18.72 -1.52 8.04
N LYS A 35 -18.76 -1.08 9.29
CA LYS A 35 -17.76 -0.16 9.84
C LYS A 35 -16.38 -0.80 9.99
N TYR A 36 -16.34 -2.08 10.35
CA TYR A 36 -15.08 -2.77 10.66
C TYR A 36 -14.74 -3.91 9.69
N ASN A 37 -15.47 -4.01 8.57
CA ASN A 37 -15.37 -5.10 7.60
C ASN A 37 -15.41 -6.49 8.28
N LEU A 38 -16.39 -6.68 9.18
CA LEU A 38 -16.58 -7.97 9.85
C LEU A 38 -17.26 -8.96 8.90
N VAL A 39 -16.81 -10.21 8.97
CA VAL A 39 -17.35 -11.34 8.19
C VAL A 39 -17.97 -12.38 9.11
N TRP A 40 -18.97 -13.09 8.61
CA TRP A 40 -19.62 -14.18 9.34
C TRP A 40 -18.75 -15.43 9.30
N VAL A 41 -18.40 -15.97 10.47
CA VAL A 41 -17.54 -17.16 10.61
C VAL A 41 -18.24 -18.34 11.26
N GLY A 42 -19.52 -18.18 11.61
CA GLY A 42 -20.35 -19.23 12.18
C GLY A 42 -21.69 -18.68 12.67
N LYS A 43 -22.53 -19.57 13.23
CA LYS A 43 -23.82 -19.18 13.80
C LYS A 43 -23.63 -18.09 14.86
N ASN A 44 -24.23 -16.91 14.62
CA ASN A 44 -24.14 -15.71 15.46
C ASN A 44 -22.73 -15.16 15.67
N LYS A 45 -21.72 -15.64 14.93
CA LYS A 45 -20.32 -15.26 15.12
C LYS A 45 -19.80 -14.46 13.94
N VAL A 46 -19.18 -13.33 14.26
CA VAL A 46 -18.46 -12.48 13.32
C VAL A 46 -17.00 -12.34 13.73
N ALA A 47 -16.11 -12.18 12.76
CA ALA A 47 -14.70 -11.94 12.97
C ALA A 47 -14.18 -10.84 12.04
N LEU A 48 -12.99 -10.32 12.35
CA LEU A 48 -12.22 -9.52 11.40
C LEU A 48 -11.64 -10.44 10.32
N LEU A 49 -11.38 -9.89 9.15
CA LEU A 49 -10.55 -10.55 8.15
C LEU A 49 -9.15 -10.80 8.73
N GLU A 50 -8.63 -12.01 8.57
CA GLU A 50 -7.25 -12.36 8.90
C GLU A 50 -6.28 -11.69 7.90
N PRO A 51 -5.01 -11.44 8.29
CA PRO A 51 -4.08 -10.68 7.43
C PRO A 51 -3.87 -11.29 6.04
N ASP A 52 -3.86 -12.61 5.91
CA ASP A 52 -3.73 -13.30 4.63
C ASP A 52 -4.98 -13.19 3.75
N GLU A 53 -6.17 -13.09 4.35
CA GLU A 53 -7.40 -12.77 3.62
C GLU A 53 -7.35 -11.33 3.08
N VAL A 54 -6.79 -10.40 3.84
CA VAL A 54 -6.59 -9.01 3.39
C VAL A 54 -5.53 -8.92 2.28
N GLU A 55 -4.43 -9.66 2.38
CA GLU A 55 -3.43 -9.79 1.31
C GLU A 55 -4.08 -10.26 0.01
N TYR A 56 -4.89 -11.32 0.09
CA TYR A 56 -5.62 -11.87 -1.05
C TYR A 56 -6.56 -10.83 -1.68
N LEU A 57 -7.38 -10.14 -0.88
CA LEU A 57 -8.31 -9.11 -1.37
C LEU A 57 -7.58 -7.93 -2.04
N LEU A 58 -6.39 -7.58 -1.56
CA LEU A 58 -5.57 -6.53 -2.13
C LEU A 58 -4.70 -7.00 -3.31
N GLY A 59 -4.73 -8.29 -3.66
CA GLY A 59 -4.01 -8.86 -4.79
C GLY A 59 -2.51 -9.10 -4.55
N PHE A 60 -2.08 -9.13 -3.28
CA PHE A 60 -0.73 -9.51 -2.89
C PHE A 60 -0.55 -11.03 -2.86
N PRO A 61 0.69 -11.54 -2.99
CA PRO A 61 1.00 -12.94 -2.72
C PRO A 61 0.56 -13.34 -1.30
N ARG A 62 0.18 -14.61 -1.13
CA ARG A 62 -0.10 -15.15 0.21
C ARG A 62 1.14 -15.04 1.09
N ASP A 63 0.96 -14.64 2.34
CA ASP A 63 2.04 -14.45 3.32
C ASP A 63 3.03 -13.33 2.97
N HIS A 64 2.68 -12.41 2.05
CA HIS A 64 3.55 -11.30 1.63
C HIS A 64 4.06 -10.46 2.81
N THR A 65 3.21 -10.19 3.80
CA THR A 65 3.56 -9.41 5.00
C THR A 65 3.92 -10.30 6.20
N ARG A 66 4.13 -11.60 6.01
CA ARG A 66 4.54 -12.50 7.09
C ARG A 66 5.95 -12.15 7.58
N GLY A 67 6.18 -12.30 8.89
CA GLY A 67 7.46 -11.96 9.53
C GLY A 67 7.47 -10.64 10.30
N VAL A 68 6.40 -9.85 10.23
CA VAL A 68 6.15 -8.71 11.13
C VAL A 68 4.92 -8.98 12.02
N SER A 69 4.75 -8.16 13.07
CA SER A 69 3.64 -8.33 14.01
C SER A 69 2.27 -8.15 13.33
N LYS A 70 1.23 -8.82 13.85
CA LYS A 70 -0.14 -8.76 13.29
C LYS A 70 -0.65 -7.31 13.17
N THR A 71 -0.34 -6.45 14.14
CA THR A 71 -0.70 -5.02 14.09
C THR A 71 -0.01 -4.28 12.95
N VAL A 72 1.28 -4.56 12.72
CA VAL A 72 2.03 -3.97 11.60
C VAL A 72 1.48 -4.48 10.27
N ARG A 73 1.18 -5.78 10.14
CA ARG A 73 0.56 -6.35 8.92
C ARG A 73 -0.71 -5.59 8.53
N TYR A 74 -1.67 -5.44 9.44
CA TYR A 74 -2.90 -4.69 9.16
C TYR A 74 -2.65 -3.23 8.82
N LYS A 75 -1.71 -2.57 9.51
CA LYS A 75 -1.36 -1.17 9.22
C LYS A 75 -0.78 -1.03 7.81
N SER A 76 0.12 -1.91 7.43
CA SER A 76 0.79 -1.88 6.13
C SER A 76 -0.17 -2.22 4.99
N LEU A 77 -1.00 -3.26 5.15
CA LEU A 77 -2.03 -3.63 4.18
C LEU A 77 -3.13 -2.58 4.04
N GLY A 78 -3.58 -2.00 5.16
CA GLY A 78 -4.63 -0.98 5.15
C GLY A 78 -4.25 0.32 4.43
N ASN A 79 -2.96 0.54 4.16
CA ASN A 79 -2.43 1.71 3.46
C ASN A 79 -1.71 1.36 2.15
N SER A 80 -1.84 0.13 1.66
CA SER A 80 -1.21 -0.29 0.41
C SER A 80 -2.14 -0.08 -0.80
N PHE A 81 -1.56 -0.18 -2.00
CA PHE A 81 -2.36 -0.27 -3.21
C PHE A 81 -3.21 -1.54 -3.25
N GLN A 82 -4.33 -1.47 -3.98
CA GLN A 82 -4.99 -2.65 -4.52
C GLN A 82 -4.25 -3.01 -5.82
N VAL A 83 -3.56 -4.16 -5.81
CA VAL A 83 -2.58 -4.54 -6.84
C VAL A 83 -3.22 -4.70 -8.21
N ASP A 84 -4.39 -5.33 -8.32
CA ASP A 84 -5.04 -5.57 -9.63
C ASP A 84 -5.45 -4.26 -10.32
N SER A 85 -5.92 -3.29 -9.55
CA SER A 85 -6.32 -1.96 -10.02
C SER A 85 -5.10 -1.22 -10.54
N VAL A 86 -3.99 -1.21 -9.79
CA VAL A 86 -2.75 -0.60 -10.25
C VAL A 86 -2.18 -1.33 -11.46
N ALA A 87 -2.20 -2.66 -11.46
CA ALA A 87 -1.74 -3.47 -12.59
C ALA A 87 -2.54 -3.17 -13.86
N TRP A 88 -3.85 -2.96 -13.76
CA TRP A 88 -4.66 -2.58 -14.92
C TRP A 88 -4.17 -1.26 -15.56
N HIS A 89 -3.89 -0.23 -14.76
CA HIS A 89 -3.37 1.05 -15.25
C HIS A 89 -1.94 0.92 -15.82
N LEU A 90 -1.09 0.09 -15.21
CA LEU A 90 0.30 -0.11 -15.64
C LEU A 90 0.44 -1.09 -16.81
N SER A 91 -0.64 -1.80 -17.19
CA SER A 91 -0.60 -2.83 -18.23
C SER A 91 -0.09 -2.33 -19.58
N VAL A 92 -0.38 -1.07 -19.92
CA VAL A 92 0.08 -0.42 -21.16
C VAL A 92 1.61 -0.34 -21.27
N LEU A 93 2.32 -0.35 -20.14
CA LEU A 93 3.78 -0.26 -20.12
C LEU A 93 4.46 -1.55 -20.62
N LYS A 94 3.74 -2.67 -20.64
CA LYS A 94 4.28 -3.98 -21.03
C LYS A 94 4.82 -3.97 -22.45
N ASP A 95 4.03 -3.47 -23.39
CA ASP A 95 4.40 -3.45 -24.80
C ASP A 95 5.32 -2.26 -25.14
N MET A 96 5.24 -1.18 -24.34
CA MET A 96 6.11 -0.01 -24.50
C MET A 96 7.56 -0.30 -24.09
N PHE A 97 7.77 -1.19 -23.12
CA PHE A 97 9.08 -1.47 -22.53
C PHE A 97 9.38 -2.98 -22.51
N PRO A 98 9.57 -3.63 -23.67
CA PRO A 98 9.78 -5.08 -23.77
C PRO A 98 11.07 -5.55 -23.06
N ASN A 99 12.04 -4.65 -22.89
CA ASN A 99 13.31 -4.93 -22.21
C ASN A 99 13.29 -4.60 -20.71
N GLY A 100 12.13 -4.23 -20.17
CA GLY A 100 11.94 -3.85 -18.78
C GLY A 100 12.24 -2.39 -18.47
N ILE A 101 11.90 -1.98 -17.24
CA ILE A 101 11.85 -0.59 -16.82
C ILE A 101 12.74 -0.28 -15.62
N ASN A 102 13.15 0.98 -15.51
CA ASN A 102 13.70 1.58 -14.30
C ASN A 102 12.59 2.36 -13.58
N VAL A 103 12.41 2.10 -12.28
CA VAL A 103 11.31 2.68 -11.48
C VAL A 103 11.87 3.51 -10.34
N LEU A 104 11.33 4.72 -10.18
CA LEU A 104 11.43 5.49 -8.95
C LEU A 104 10.09 5.39 -8.21
N SER A 105 10.10 4.73 -7.06
CA SER A 105 8.91 4.43 -6.26
C SER A 105 8.97 5.25 -4.97
N LEU A 106 8.08 6.24 -4.84
CA LEU A 106 8.01 7.14 -3.69
C LEU A 106 6.88 6.70 -2.77
N PHE A 107 7.11 6.68 -1.46
CA PHE A 107 6.14 6.17 -0.48
C PHE A 107 5.71 4.73 -0.80
N THR A 108 6.72 3.87 -1.05
CA THR A 108 6.54 2.54 -1.64
C THR A 108 5.65 1.61 -0.81
N GLY A 109 5.59 1.80 0.52
CA GLY A 109 4.89 0.89 1.42
C GLY A 109 5.44 -0.53 1.29
N ILE A 110 4.55 -1.50 1.16
CA ILE A 110 4.89 -2.93 1.03
C ILE A 110 5.11 -3.38 -0.42
N GLY A 111 5.34 -2.46 -1.36
CA GLY A 111 5.70 -2.81 -2.73
C GLY A 111 4.53 -3.05 -3.69
N GLY A 112 3.38 -2.40 -3.46
CA GLY A 112 2.17 -2.68 -4.26
C GLY A 112 2.34 -2.40 -5.76
N GLY A 113 3.13 -1.39 -6.13
CA GLY A 113 3.44 -1.08 -7.54
C GLY A 113 4.39 -2.10 -8.17
N GLU A 114 5.40 -2.52 -7.42
CA GLU A 114 6.40 -3.51 -7.82
C GLU A 114 5.77 -4.89 -8.00
N VAL A 115 4.89 -5.29 -7.08
CA VAL A 115 4.09 -6.52 -7.19
C VAL A 115 3.18 -6.46 -8.42
N ALA A 116 2.56 -5.31 -8.71
CA ALA A 116 1.73 -5.13 -9.90
C ALA A 116 2.55 -5.29 -11.19
N LEU A 117 3.70 -4.63 -11.29
CA LEU A 117 4.62 -4.73 -12.43
C LEU A 117 5.11 -6.17 -12.64
N HIS A 118 5.49 -6.85 -11.55
CA HIS A 118 5.89 -8.25 -11.60
C HIS A 118 4.76 -9.16 -12.12
N ARG A 119 3.53 -8.98 -11.62
CA ARG A 119 2.35 -9.74 -12.08
C ARG A 119 2.03 -9.52 -13.57
N LEU A 120 2.33 -8.34 -14.11
CA LEU A 120 2.17 -8.06 -15.54
C LEU A 120 3.28 -8.71 -16.40
N GLY A 121 4.34 -9.23 -15.78
CA GLY A 121 5.53 -9.74 -16.46
C GLY A 121 6.45 -8.62 -16.95
N ILE A 122 6.34 -7.41 -16.39
CA ILE A 122 7.21 -6.29 -16.73
C ILE A 122 8.48 -6.43 -15.89
N ARG A 123 9.60 -6.68 -16.55
CA ARG A 123 10.89 -6.80 -15.87
C ARG A 123 11.29 -5.46 -15.25
N MET A 124 11.58 -5.45 -13.96
CA MET A 124 12.16 -4.29 -13.30
C MET A 124 13.70 -4.42 -13.33
N ARG A 125 14.37 -3.54 -14.07
CA ARG A 125 15.83 -3.51 -14.18
C ARG A 125 16.45 -2.92 -12.92
N THR A 126 15.96 -1.75 -12.54
CA THR A 126 16.34 -1.05 -11.30
C THR A 126 15.08 -0.47 -10.65
N VAL A 127 14.96 -0.63 -9.35
CA VAL A 127 13.94 0.05 -8.53
C VAL A 127 14.64 0.84 -7.45
N ILE A 128 14.33 2.14 -7.39
CA ILE A 128 14.69 2.99 -6.27
C ILE A 128 13.43 3.23 -5.46
N SER A 129 13.34 2.58 -4.29
CA SER A 129 12.18 2.67 -3.41
C SER A 129 12.46 3.60 -2.24
N VAL A 130 11.52 4.49 -1.95
CA VAL A 130 11.60 5.45 -0.86
C VAL A 130 10.47 5.17 0.12
N GLU A 131 10.80 4.66 1.30
CA GLU A 131 9.83 4.21 2.30
C GLU A 131 10.36 4.43 3.71
N ILE A 132 9.58 5.13 4.55
CA ILE A 132 10.00 5.53 5.90
C ILE A 132 9.95 4.39 6.91
N SER A 133 8.98 3.47 6.78
CA SER A 133 8.81 2.35 7.70
C SER A 133 9.82 1.25 7.40
N GLU A 134 10.70 0.97 8.36
CA GLU A 134 11.65 -0.14 8.26
C GLU A 134 10.95 -1.49 8.09
N ALA A 135 9.81 -1.69 8.73
CA ALA A 135 9.04 -2.92 8.56
C ALA A 135 8.54 -3.10 7.12
N ASN A 136 8.09 -2.02 6.47
CA ASN A 136 7.63 -2.05 5.07
C ASN A 136 8.80 -2.32 4.12
N ARG A 137 9.95 -1.66 4.35
CA ARG A 137 11.20 -1.92 3.64
C ARG A 137 11.62 -3.39 3.73
N ARG A 138 11.58 -3.98 4.93
CA ARG A 138 11.88 -5.41 5.14
C ARG A 138 10.92 -6.32 4.38
N ILE A 139 9.62 -5.99 4.34
CA ILE A 139 8.62 -6.75 3.56
C ILE A 139 8.95 -6.70 2.06
N LEU A 140 9.15 -5.51 1.51
CA LEU A 140 9.51 -5.35 0.10
C LEU A 140 10.80 -6.10 -0.24
N ARG A 141 11.85 -5.95 0.59
CA ARG A 141 13.13 -6.62 0.39
C ARG A 141 12.99 -8.14 0.41
N ALA A 142 12.25 -8.70 1.37
CA ALA A 142 12.02 -10.13 1.45
C ALA A 142 11.32 -10.68 0.20
N TRP A 143 10.35 -9.94 -0.34
CA TRP A 143 9.70 -10.28 -1.60
C TRP A 143 10.63 -10.11 -2.81
N TRP A 144 11.43 -9.03 -2.82
CA TRP A 144 12.37 -8.73 -3.89
C TRP A 144 13.39 -9.85 -4.08
N ASP A 145 14.05 -10.26 -2.99
CA ASP A 145 15.08 -11.30 -3.00
C ASP A 145 14.55 -12.66 -3.47
N GLN A 146 13.25 -12.92 -3.32
CA GLN A 146 12.61 -14.16 -3.75
C GLN A 146 12.15 -14.14 -5.22
N THR A 147 11.91 -12.96 -5.79
CA THR A 147 11.14 -12.85 -7.05
C THR A 147 11.83 -12.06 -8.15
N GLN A 148 12.80 -11.21 -7.82
CA GLN A 148 13.43 -10.29 -8.76
C GLN A 148 14.92 -10.57 -8.93
N THR A 149 15.41 -10.33 -10.15
CA THR A 149 16.84 -10.39 -10.49
C THR A 149 17.44 -9.00 -10.74
N GLY A 150 16.62 -7.95 -10.68
CA GLY A 150 17.04 -6.58 -10.85
C GLY A 150 17.70 -6.02 -9.60
N MET A 151 18.08 -4.75 -9.65
CA MET A 151 18.64 -4.05 -8.51
C MET A 151 17.57 -3.28 -7.73
N LEU A 152 17.55 -3.46 -6.41
CA LEU A 152 16.76 -2.66 -5.49
C LEU A 152 17.68 -1.71 -4.72
N ILE A 153 17.36 -0.41 -4.73
CA ILE A 153 18.02 0.62 -3.91
C ILE A 153 16.96 1.20 -2.99
N GLU A 154 17.20 1.13 -1.69
CA GLU A 154 16.25 1.60 -0.67
C GLU A 154 16.73 2.90 -0.03
N ILE A 155 15.85 3.88 0.01
CA ILE A 155 16.04 5.17 0.70
C ILE A 155 14.96 5.27 1.78
N ALA A 156 15.34 5.69 2.98
CA ALA A 156 14.41 5.77 4.09
C ALA A 156 13.50 6.99 4.00
N ASP A 157 14.05 8.17 3.72
CA ASP A 157 13.32 9.43 3.78
C ASP A 157 13.25 10.09 2.40
N VAL A 158 12.06 10.53 2.01
CA VAL A 158 11.85 11.30 0.79
C VAL A 158 12.55 12.66 0.84
N GLN A 159 12.71 13.22 2.03
CA GLN A 159 13.41 14.50 2.23
C GLN A 159 14.92 14.38 1.99
N SER A 160 15.49 13.17 2.09
CA SER A 160 16.91 12.96 1.77
C SER A 160 17.17 12.78 0.28
N VAL A 161 16.13 12.73 -0.55
CA VAL A 161 16.27 12.59 -2.02
C VAL A 161 16.57 13.97 -2.61
N THR A 162 17.84 14.20 -2.95
CA THR A 162 18.33 15.45 -3.55
C THR A 162 18.38 15.38 -5.07
N ASP A 163 18.43 16.54 -5.72
CA ASP A 163 18.54 16.65 -7.18
C ASP A 163 19.85 16.04 -7.72
N ASP A 164 20.95 16.13 -6.95
CA ASP A 164 22.23 15.50 -7.27
C ASP A 164 22.14 13.98 -7.22
N MET A 165 21.43 13.45 -6.21
CA MET A 165 21.19 12.01 -6.10
C MET A 165 20.35 11.50 -7.27
N ILE A 166 19.29 12.24 -7.64
CA ILE A 166 18.48 11.93 -8.83
C ILE A 166 19.32 11.97 -10.10
N SER A 167 20.17 12.99 -10.27
CA SER A 167 21.05 13.13 -11.44
C SER A 167 22.04 11.96 -11.50
N SER A 168 22.66 11.59 -10.38
CA SER A 168 23.56 10.43 -10.29
C SER A 168 22.86 9.11 -10.66
N PHE A 169 21.62 8.89 -10.22
CA PHE A 169 20.86 7.71 -10.60
C PHE A 169 20.51 7.71 -12.10
N ILE A 170 20.13 8.85 -12.67
CA ILE A 170 19.85 8.98 -14.10
C ILE A 170 21.11 8.70 -14.93
N ASP A 171 22.26 9.24 -14.52
CA ASP A 171 23.54 8.99 -15.19
C ASP A 171 23.91 7.52 -15.15
N ARG A 172 23.79 6.90 -13.97
CA ARG A 172 24.16 5.50 -13.73
C ARG A 172 23.22 4.49 -14.41
N PHE A 173 21.91 4.75 -14.45
CA PHE A 173 20.91 3.77 -14.90
C PHE A 173 20.25 4.12 -16.24
N GLY A 174 20.53 5.30 -16.80
CA GLY A 174 19.98 5.76 -18.06
C GLY A 174 18.58 6.39 -17.94
N GLY A 175 18.17 6.81 -16.74
CA GLY A 175 16.87 7.44 -16.49
C GLY A 175 15.82 6.53 -15.85
N PHE A 176 14.64 7.09 -15.59
CA PHE A 176 13.47 6.39 -15.06
C PHE A 176 12.35 6.35 -16.08
N ASP A 177 11.80 5.16 -16.31
CA ASP A 177 10.68 4.93 -17.23
C ASP A 177 9.34 5.14 -16.51
N LEU A 178 9.33 4.95 -15.18
CA LEU A 178 8.17 5.13 -14.32
C LEU A 178 8.57 5.83 -13.01
N VAL A 179 7.87 6.93 -12.70
CA VAL A 179 7.84 7.50 -11.35
C VAL A 179 6.45 7.24 -10.78
N ILE A 180 6.37 6.49 -9.70
CA ILE A 180 5.12 6.09 -9.05
C ILE A 180 5.18 6.43 -7.57
N GLY A 181 4.04 6.75 -6.95
CA GLY A 181 3.98 6.84 -5.51
C GLY A 181 2.59 6.83 -4.91
N GLY A 182 2.48 6.30 -3.70
CA GLY A 182 1.25 6.33 -2.91
C GLY A 182 1.08 7.66 -2.18
N SER A 183 -0.14 8.01 -1.79
CA SER A 183 -0.34 9.14 -0.89
C SER A 183 0.26 8.80 0.49
N PRO A 184 1.15 9.63 1.05
CA PRO A 184 1.78 9.38 2.36
C PRO A 184 0.82 9.58 3.56
N CYS A 185 -0.49 9.71 3.31
CA CYS A 185 -1.45 10.19 4.29
C CYS A 185 -2.18 9.05 5.00
N ASN A 186 -1.62 8.60 6.13
CA ASN A 186 -2.30 7.70 7.10
C ASN A 186 -3.65 8.24 7.61
N ASN A 187 -3.99 9.52 7.38
CA ASN A 187 -5.19 10.17 7.89
C ASN A 187 -6.39 10.22 6.91
N LEU A 188 -6.23 9.82 5.63
CA LEU A 188 -7.36 9.78 4.69
C LEU A 188 -8.24 8.53 4.82
N THR A 189 -7.78 7.48 5.51
CA THR A 189 -8.56 6.26 5.74
C THR A 189 -9.40 6.36 7.03
N GLY A 190 -10.49 7.14 6.99
CA GLY A 190 -11.76 6.94 7.72
C GLY A 190 -11.82 6.85 9.27
N SER A 191 -10.72 6.62 9.98
CA SER A 191 -10.70 6.33 11.42
C SER A 191 -10.26 7.49 12.31
N ASN A 192 -9.64 8.53 11.73
CA ASN A 192 -9.25 9.77 12.42
C ASN A 192 -10.11 10.96 11.95
N ARG A 193 -11.43 10.88 12.14
CA ARG A 193 -12.38 11.99 11.83
C ARG A 193 -12.20 13.26 12.69
N TYR A 194 -11.15 13.37 13.50
CA TYR A 194 -11.01 14.42 14.51
C TYR A 194 -10.03 15.55 14.18
N HIS A 195 -9.20 15.43 13.14
CA HIS A 195 -8.38 16.56 12.68
C HIS A 195 -8.66 16.85 11.21
N ARG A 196 -9.51 17.85 10.98
CA ARG A 196 -9.61 18.55 9.70
C ARG A 196 -8.45 19.53 9.60
N ASP A 197 -7.23 19.02 9.58
CA ASP A 197 -6.12 19.83 9.08
C ASP A 197 -6.10 19.57 7.57
N GLY A 198 -6.44 20.60 6.80
CA GLY A 198 -6.42 20.54 5.34
C GLY A 198 -5.00 20.35 4.78
N LEU A 199 -4.78 20.83 3.56
CA LEU A 199 -3.49 20.82 2.85
C LEU A 199 -2.37 21.65 3.51
N GLU A 200 -2.47 21.97 4.80
CA GLU A 200 -1.53 22.83 5.54
C GLU A 200 -0.74 22.08 6.63
N GLY A 201 -0.99 20.78 6.85
CA GLY A 201 -0.25 19.98 7.84
C GLY A 201 1.06 19.35 7.30
N LYS A 202 1.87 18.70 8.16
CA LYS A 202 3.08 17.94 7.78
C LYS A 202 2.87 16.93 6.62
N HIS A 203 1.64 16.50 6.39
CA HIS A 203 1.27 15.63 5.27
C HIS A 203 1.22 16.34 3.91
N SER A 204 0.99 17.66 3.84
CA SER A 204 1.08 18.41 2.60
C SER A 204 2.53 18.61 2.14
N ALA A 205 3.47 18.70 3.08
CA ALA A 205 4.90 18.75 2.77
C ALA A 205 5.37 17.54 1.94
N LEU A 206 4.95 16.32 2.33
CA LEU A 206 5.32 15.10 1.60
C LEU A 206 4.69 15.02 0.20
N PHE A 207 3.51 15.61 0.01
CA PHE A 207 2.93 15.76 -1.32
C PHE A 207 3.81 16.67 -2.20
N PHE A 208 4.29 17.80 -1.66
CA PHE A 208 5.20 18.68 -2.39
C PHE A 208 6.56 18.02 -2.69
N ASP A 209 7.06 17.15 -1.81
CA ASP A 209 8.27 16.36 -2.08
C ASP A 209 8.12 15.45 -3.31
N TYR A 210 6.94 14.84 -3.51
CA TYR A 210 6.67 14.07 -4.72
C TYR A 210 6.85 14.92 -5.99
N PHE A 211 6.25 16.12 -6.03
CA PHE A 211 6.34 17.01 -7.19
C PHE A 211 7.73 17.58 -7.38
N ARG A 212 8.42 17.91 -6.29
CA ARG A 212 9.82 18.35 -6.33
C ARG A 212 10.68 17.29 -7.01
N ILE A 213 10.60 16.04 -6.55
CA ILE A 213 11.38 14.92 -7.10
C ILE A 213 10.98 14.63 -8.55
N LEU A 214 9.68 14.60 -8.86
CA LEU A 214 9.21 14.41 -10.24
C LEU A 214 9.70 15.52 -11.18
N GLY A 215 9.73 16.77 -10.70
CA GLY A 215 10.29 17.92 -11.41
C GLY A 215 11.79 17.76 -11.68
N ALA A 216 12.55 17.34 -10.65
CA ALA A 216 13.98 17.06 -10.76
C ALA A 216 14.27 15.95 -11.79
N VAL A 217 13.53 14.85 -11.74
CA VAL A 217 13.64 13.74 -12.71
C VAL A 217 13.39 14.24 -14.14
N LYS A 218 12.28 14.97 -14.35
CA LYS A 218 11.94 15.52 -15.68
C LYS A 218 13.01 16.49 -16.20
N SER A 219 13.53 17.35 -15.33
CA SER A 219 14.57 18.32 -15.67
C SER A 219 15.89 17.64 -16.04
N ALA A 220 16.33 16.66 -15.23
CA ALA A 220 17.56 15.91 -15.48
C ALA A 220 17.46 15.03 -16.74
N MET A 221 16.34 14.34 -16.98
CA MET A 221 16.16 13.54 -18.19
C MET A 221 16.13 14.38 -19.46
N ARG A 222 15.55 15.59 -19.43
CA ARG A 222 15.56 16.52 -20.58
C ARG A 222 16.94 17.02 -20.96
N ARG A 223 17.84 17.23 -19.98
CA ARG A 223 19.22 17.66 -20.24
C ARG A 223 20.07 16.61 -20.95
N ARG A 224 19.60 15.36 -21.00
CA ARG A 224 20.28 14.22 -21.63
C ARG A 224 19.79 13.91 -23.06
N MET A 225 18.63 14.45 -23.45
CA MET A 225 18.11 14.37 -24.83
C MET A 225 18.72 15.47 -25.69
#